data_AF-A0A942IDV8-F1
#
_entry.id   AF-A0A942IDV8-F1
#
_cell.length_a   1.000
_cell.length_b   1.000
_cell.length_c   1.000
_cell.angle_alpha   90.00
_cell.angle_beta   90.00
_cell.angle_gamma   90.00
#
_symmetry.space_group_name_H-M   'P 1'
#
loop_
_entity.id
_entity.type
_entity.pdbx_description
1 polymer ?
#
loop_
_entity_poly.entity_id
_entity_poly.type
_entity_poly.pdbx_seq_one_letter_code
_entity_poly.pdbx_strand_id
1 'polypeptide(L)' 'MGDCHYQDGNEKAAKRSDAIIMMLEDLGIEAERFRIEWISSAEGPRFAQIVKDFTEQVKKLGPSPYKT' A
#
# COMPACT_ATOMS: atom_id res chain seq x y z
N MET A 1 4.66 -8.14 -12.11
CA MET A 1 5.14 -6.81 -12.55
C MET A 1 5.42 -6.94 -14.03
N GLY A 2 4.84 -6.08 -14.87
CA GLY A 2 4.85 -6.25 -16.34
C GLY A 2 3.49 -6.67 -16.93
N ASP A 3 2.53 -7.06 -16.10
CA ASP A 3 1.16 -7.43 -16.52
C ASP A 3 0.20 -6.22 -16.56
N CYS A 4 0.73 -4.99 -16.54
CA CYS A 4 -0.12 -3.82 -16.60
C CYS A 4 -0.80 -3.75 -17.95
N HIS A 5 -2.13 -3.68 -17.96
CA HIS A 5 -2.92 -3.53 -19.18
C HIS A 5 -2.51 -2.30 -20.00
N TYR A 6 -1.99 -1.26 -19.33
CA TYR A 6 -1.50 -0.02 -19.92
C TYR A 6 0.03 0.05 -19.94
N GLN A 7 0.69 -1.10 -20.07
CA GLN A 7 2.15 -1.27 -20.22
C GLN A 7 2.95 -0.91 -18.96
N ASP A 8 3.16 0.37 -18.67
CA ASP A 8 4.13 0.85 -17.66
C ASP A 8 3.51 1.53 -16.43
N GLY A 9 2.17 1.56 -16.36
CA GLY A 9 1.44 2.29 -15.31
C GLY A 9 1.77 1.78 -13.90
N ASN A 10 1.98 0.48 -13.75
CA ASN A 10 2.41 -0.16 -12.51
C ASN A 10 3.84 0.29 -12.12
N GLU A 11 4.76 0.44 -13.06
CA GLU A 11 6.13 0.89 -12.77
C GLU A 11 6.16 2.34 -12.29
N LYS A 12 5.34 3.20 -12.92
CA LYS A 12 5.14 4.59 -12.47
C LYS A 12 4.53 4.64 -11.07
N ALA A 13 3.55 3.76 -10.79
CA ALA A 13 2.96 3.66 -9.46
C ALA A 13 3.96 3.16 -8.41
N ALA A 14 4.85 2.22 -8.73
CA ALA A 14 5.92 1.76 -7.85
C ALA A 14 6.89 2.91 -7.47
N LYS A 15 7.33 3.69 -8.46
CA LYS A 15 8.19 4.87 -8.17
C LYS A 15 7.49 5.90 -7.28
N ARG A 16 6.18 6.07 -7.47
CA ARG A 16 5.36 6.97 -6.62
C ARG A 16 5.15 6.42 -5.22
N SER A 17 5.03 5.10 -5.05
CA SER A 17 4.90 4.50 -3.71
C SER A 17 6.15 4.75 -2.87
N ASP A 18 7.34 4.70 -3.47
CA ASP A 18 8.59 5.01 -2.77
C ASP A 18 8.59 6.46 -2.27
N ALA A 19 8.14 7.41 -3.11
CA ALA A 19 7.99 8.81 -2.73
C ALA A 19 6.95 9.02 -1.63
N ILE A 20 5.82 8.31 -1.68
CA ILE A 20 4.78 8.38 -0.65
C ILE A 20 5.32 7.92 0.70
N ILE A 21 6.07 6.81 0.73
CA ILE A 21 6.66 6.29 1.98
C ILE A 21 7.56 7.34 2.63
N MET A 22 8.46 7.97 1.86
CA MET A 22 9.31 9.06 2.36
C MET A 22 8.49 10.25 2.87
N MET A 23 7.44 10.66 2.14
CA MET A 23 6.58 11.76 2.55
C MET A 23 5.80 11.47 3.84
N LEU A 24 5.40 10.22 4.08
CA LEU A 24 4.71 9.85 5.32
C LEU A 24 5.64 10.04 6.53
N GLU A 25 6.88 9.58 6.40
CA GLU A 25 7.92 9.75 7.43
C GLU A 25 8.18 11.24 7.72
N ASP A 26 8.30 12.07 6.68
CA ASP A 26 8.50 13.53 6.80
C ASP A 26 7.31 14.21 7.54
N LEU A 27 6.10 13.69 7.37
CA LEU A 27 4.89 14.17 8.04
C LEU A 27 4.68 13.55 9.44
N GLY A 28 5.61 12.70 9.91
CA GLY A 28 5.47 12.00 11.19
C GLY A 28 4.34 10.96 11.20
N ILE A 29 3.97 10.44 10.03
CA ILE A 29 3.05 9.31 9.85
C ILE A 29 3.87 8.04 9.71
N GLU A 30 3.48 6.99 10.42
CA GLU A 30 4.10 5.68 10.30
C GLU A 30 3.98 5.16 8.86
N ALA A 31 5.12 4.91 8.20
CA ALA A 31 5.18 4.42 6.83
C ALA A 31 4.36 3.14 6.63
N GLU A 32 4.25 2.33 7.69
CA GLU A 32 3.44 1.13 7.81
C GLU A 32 1.94 1.34 7.55
N ARG A 33 1.45 2.58 7.58
CA ARG A 33 0.06 2.92 7.23
C ARG A 33 -0.20 2.95 5.73
N PHE A 34 0.83 2.78 4.91
CA PHE A 34 0.71 2.67 3.46
C PHE A 34 1.39 1.39 2.95
N ARG A 35 0.76 0.74 1.99
CA ARG A 35 1.29 -0.47 1.34
C ARG A 35 0.77 -0.54 -0.09
N ILE A 36 1.65 -0.90 -1.01
CA ILE A 36 1.30 -1.22 -2.39
C ILE A 36 1.47 -2.72 -2.64
N GLU A 37 0.50 -3.32 -3.32
CA GLU A 37 0.49 -4.76 -3.62
C GLU A 37 0.09 -4.97 -5.08
N TRP A 38 0.74 -5.93 -5.74
CA TRP A 38 0.46 -6.29 -7.13
C TRP A 38 -0.34 -7.59 -7.14
N ILE A 39 -1.59 -7.52 -7.59
CA ILE A 39 -2.54 -8.63 -7.55
C ILE A 39 -3.27 -8.71 -8.89
N SER A 40 -3.28 -9.89 -9.51
CA SER A 40 -4.01 -10.17 -10.73
C SER A 40 -5.49 -10.46 -10.45
N SER A 41 -6.31 -10.45 -11.51
CA SER A 41 -7.75 -10.74 -11.39
C SER A 41 -8.06 -12.18 -10.94
N ALA A 42 -7.10 -13.10 -11.06
CA ALA A 42 -7.25 -14.49 -10.63
C ALA A 42 -6.89 -14.73 -9.15
N GLU A 43 -6.29 -13.74 -8.47
CA GLU A 43 -5.71 -13.91 -7.13
C GLU A 43 -6.66 -13.50 -5.98
N GLY A 44 -7.94 -13.79 -6.12
CA GLY A 44 -8.97 -13.44 -5.11
C GLY A 44 -8.64 -13.88 -3.67
N PRO A 45 -8.23 -15.14 -3.41
CA PRO A 45 -7.84 -15.57 -2.07
C PRO A 45 -6.64 -14.81 -1.49
N ARG A 46 -5.64 -14.49 -2.33
CA ARG A 46 -4.47 -13.72 -1.91
C ARG A 46 -4.84 -12.28 -1.58
N PHE A 47 -5.73 -11.65 -2.37
CA PHE A 47 -6.28 -10.34 -2.06
C PHE A 47 -6.93 -10.30 -0.67
N ALA A 48 -7.81 -11.26 -0.38
CA ALA A 48 -8.48 -11.34 0.92
C ALA A 48 -7.49 -11.45 2.08
N GLN A 49 -6.44 -12.27 1.92
CA GLN A 49 -5.39 -12.42 2.91
C GLN A 49 -4.59 -11.13 3.12
N ILE A 50 -4.15 -10.48 2.04
CA ILE A 50 -3.42 -9.21 2.08
C ILE A 50 -4.23 -8.13 2.81
N VAL A 51 -5.52 -7.99 2.47
CA VAL A 51 -6.40 -6.99 3.10
C VAL A 51 -6.56 -7.28 4.59
N LYS A 52 -6.73 -8.55 4.97
CA LYS A 52 -6.79 -8.96 6.37
C LYS A 52 -5.52 -8.60 7.12
N ASP A 53 -4.35 -8.95 6.59
CA ASP A 53 -3.07 -8.71 7.25
C ASP A 53 -2.76 -7.22 7.39
N PHE A 54 -3.04 -6.44 6.34
CA PHE A 54 -2.86 -4.99 6.38
C PHE A 54 -3.84 -4.33 7.37
N THR A 55 -5.08 -4.80 7.44
CA THR A 55 -6.06 -4.32 8.43
C THR A 55 -5.57 -4.56 9.86
N GLU A 56 -5.04 -5.75 10.15
CA GLU A 56 -4.50 -6.07 11.47
C GLU A 56 -3.24 -5.25 11.80
N GLN A 57 -2.38 -4.98 10.81
CA GLN A 57 -1.24 -4.08 10.97
C GLN A 57 -1.70 -2.67 11.34
N VAL A 58 -2.65 -2.08 10.59
CA VAL A 58 -3.14 -0.73 10.87
C VAL A 58 -3.84 -0.64 12.23
N LYS A 59 -4.59 -1.68 12.63
CA LYS A 59 -5.17 -1.77 13.98
C LYS A 59 -4.12 -1.71 15.08
N LYS A 60 -2.98 -2.39 14.91
CA LYS A 60 -1.88 -2.40 15.89
C LYS A 60 -1.20 -1.03 16.02
N LEU A 61 -1.13 -0.25 14.94
CA LEU A 61 -0.64 1.13 14.96
C LEU A 61 -1.60 2.10 15.67
N GLY A 62 -2.84 1.68 15.92
CA GLY A 62 -3.86 2.53 16.54
C GLY A 62 -4.34 3.67 15.63
N PRO A 63 -5.10 4.63 16.19
CA PRO A 63 -5.64 5.76 15.44
C PRO A 63 -4.54 6.59 14.75
N SER A 64 -4.87 7.16 13.58
CA SER A 64 -3.97 8.08 12.88
C SER A 64 -3.64 9.31 13.75
N PRO A 65 -2.41 9.84 13.68
CA PRO A 65 -2.05 11.09 14.35
C PRO A 65 -2.83 12.31 13.82
N TYR A 66 -3.38 12.25 12.62
CA TYR A 66 -4.18 13.31 11.99
C TYR A 66 -5.67 13.16 12.20
N LYS A 67 -6.08 12.73 13.40
CA LYS A 67 -7.49 12.53 13.74
C LYS A 67 -8.20 13.89 13.85
N THR A 68 -8.70 14.40 12.73
CA THR A 68 -9.75 15.45 12.68
C THR A 68 -11.12 14.88 12.96
#